data_AF-A0AAW7SS43-F1
#
_entry.id   AF-A0AAW7SS43-F1
#
_cell.length_a   1.000
_cell.length_b   1.000
_cell.length_c   1.000
_cell.angle_alpha   90.00
_cell.angle_beta   90.00
_cell.angle_gamma   90.00
#
_symmetry.space_group_name_H-M   'P 1'
#
loop_
_entity.id
_entity.type
_entity.pdbx_description
1 polymer ?
#
loop_
_entity_poly.entity_id
_entity_poly.type
_entity_poly.pdbx_seq_one_letter_code
_entity_poly.pdbx_strand_id
1 'polypeptide(L)'
;MARSSTKKPPARPAPKYVNGVVFTLAMRTGDVEVIGIPFEHRGRTWAVHAVVGLDDVACYAVSDVLLGMHVPKSEASTIDASRTAAIATLDGITDESWAKAFGSAQTATAE
;
A
#
# COMPACT_ATOMS: atom_id res chain seq x y z
N MET A 1 -17.19 33.03 -34.48
CA MET A 1 -17.50 31.59 -34.38
C MET A 1 -16.89 31.06 -33.08
N ALA A 2 -17.68 30.70 -32.08
CA ALA A 2 -17.17 30.10 -30.84
C ALA A 2 -17.55 28.61 -30.86
N ARG A 3 -16.56 27.72 -31.03
CA ARG A 3 -16.75 26.29 -30.84
C ARG A 3 -16.68 26.01 -29.34
N SER A 4 -17.83 26.05 -28.68
CA SER A 4 -17.98 25.55 -27.31
C SER A 4 -17.86 24.01 -27.37
N SER A 5 -16.66 23.49 -27.22
CA SER A 5 -16.47 22.06 -27.00
C SER A 5 -16.89 21.74 -25.58
N THR A 6 -18.16 21.40 -25.39
CA THR A 6 -18.70 20.87 -24.13
C THR A 6 -18.16 19.45 -23.95
N LYS A 7 -16.89 19.31 -23.56
CA LYS A 7 -16.35 18.01 -23.18
C LYS A 7 -17.06 17.59 -21.89
N LYS A 8 -17.96 16.61 -22.02
CA LYS A 8 -18.61 15.97 -20.88
C LYS A 8 -17.51 15.51 -19.90
N PRO A 9 -17.62 15.83 -18.60
CA PRO A 9 -16.67 15.34 -17.61
C PRO A 9 -16.55 13.82 -17.72
N PRO A 10 -15.33 13.25 -17.62
CA PRO A 10 -15.15 11.82 -17.66
C PRO A 10 -16.03 11.17 -16.60
N ALA A 11 -16.70 10.07 -16.97
CA ALA A 11 -17.56 9.35 -16.05
C ALA A 11 -16.73 8.82 -14.88
N ARG A 12 -17.23 8.99 -13.66
CA ARG A 12 -16.58 8.41 -12.47
C ARG A 12 -16.57 6.88 -12.59
N PRO A 13 -15.45 6.22 -12.26
CA PRO A 13 -15.38 4.76 -12.27
C PRO A 13 -16.38 4.17 -11.26
N ALA A 14 -16.87 2.98 -11.55
CA ALA A 14 -17.76 2.25 -10.64
C ALA A 14 -17.03 1.92 -9.32
N PRO A 15 -17.73 1.95 -8.17
CA PRO A 15 -17.14 1.53 -6.89
C PRO A 15 -16.65 0.07 -6.95
N LYS A 16 -15.48 -0.19 -6.36
CA LYS A 16 -14.96 -1.54 -6.11
C LYS A 16 -15.10 -1.83 -4.62
N TYR A 17 -15.75 -2.94 -4.27
CA TYR A 17 -15.86 -3.40 -2.89
C TYR A 17 -14.69 -4.34 -2.58
N VAL A 18 -13.95 -4.04 -1.52
CA VAL A 18 -12.76 -4.78 -1.10
C VAL A 18 -12.73 -4.88 0.42
N ASN A 19 -12.05 -5.89 0.95
CA ASN A 19 -11.77 -5.97 2.39
C ASN A 19 -10.81 -4.86 2.80
N GLY A 20 -11.00 -4.33 4.00
CA GLY A 20 -10.09 -3.38 4.64
C GLY A 20 -9.45 -3.98 5.88
N VAL A 21 -8.25 -3.52 6.22
CA VAL A 21 -7.55 -3.84 7.47
C VAL A 21 -7.15 -2.54 8.16
N VAL A 22 -7.34 -2.47 9.47
CA VAL A 22 -6.81 -1.40 10.33
C VAL A 22 -5.48 -1.89 10.90
N PHE A 23 -4.42 -1.08 10.80
CA PHE A 23 -3.11 -1.42 11.32
C PHE A 23 -2.31 -0.16 11.67
N THR A 24 -1.24 -0.35 12.42
CA THR A 24 -0.38 0.74 12.90
C THR A 24 0.81 0.92 11.96
N LEU A 25 1.01 2.13 11.45
CA LEU A 25 2.23 2.53 10.74
C LEU A 25 3.29 3.01 11.72
N ALA A 26 4.49 2.45 11.58
CA ALA A 26 5.67 2.90 12.33
C ALA A 26 6.27 4.14 11.64
N MET A 27 5.85 5.34 12.05
CA MET A 27 6.45 6.58 11.56
C MET A 27 7.55 7.09 12.50
N ARG A 28 8.47 7.90 11.96
CA ARG A 28 9.53 8.54 12.76
C ARG A 28 9.00 9.44 13.88
N THR A 29 7.81 10.01 13.69
CA THR A 29 7.16 10.94 14.63
C THR A 29 6.23 10.24 15.62
N GLY A 30 6.09 8.92 15.54
CA GLY A 30 5.18 8.13 16.33
C GLY A 30 4.30 7.22 15.48
N ASP A 31 3.63 6.30 16.16
CA ASP A 31 2.78 5.31 15.54
C ASP A 31 1.42 5.91 15.15
N VAL A 32 0.92 5.59 13.96
CA VAL A 32 -0.33 6.12 13.41
C VAL A 32 -1.22 4.97 12.92
N GLU A 33 -2.46 4.91 13.39
CA GLU A 33 -3.45 3.97 12.86
C GLU A 33 -3.90 4.39 11.46
N VAL A 34 -3.91 3.43 10.53
CA VAL A 34 -4.39 3.61 9.16
C VAL A 34 -5.24 2.45 8.71
N ILE A 35 -6.06 2.71 7.68
CA ILE A 35 -6.84 1.69 6.99
C ILE A 35 -6.18 1.42 5.63
N GLY A 36 -5.94 0.15 5.33
CA GLY A 36 -5.41 -0.28 4.03
C GLY A 36 -6.16 -1.46 3.44
N ILE A 37 -5.87 -1.76 2.17
CA ILE A 37 -6.39 -2.92 1.45
C ILE A 37 -5.34 -4.04 1.53
N PRO A 38 -5.60 -5.12 2.28
CA PRO A 38 -4.62 -6.16 2.51
C PRO A 38 -4.37 -7.02 1.26
N PHE A 39 -3.18 -7.61 1.20
CA PHE A 39 -2.79 -8.67 0.28
C PHE A 39 -1.66 -9.50 0.86
N GLU A 40 -1.58 -10.76 0.44
CA GLU A 40 -0.50 -11.67 0.86
C GLU A 40 0.63 -11.67 -0.18
N HIS A 41 1.87 -11.60 0.30
CA HIS A 41 3.06 -11.80 -0.54
C HIS A 41 4.23 -12.34 0.29
N ARG A 42 4.92 -13.36 -0.23
CA ARG A 42 6.03 -14.08 0.43
C ARG A 42 5.71 -14.50 1.88
N GLY A 43 4.50 -15.02 2.12
CA GLY A 43 4.05 -15.53 3.42
C GLY A 43 3.76 -14.44 4.47
N ARG A 44 3.61 -13.18 4.04
CA ARG A 44 3.28 -12.04 4.90
C ARG A 44 2.10 -11.26 4.37
N THR A 45 1.43 -10.54 5.28
CA THR A 45 0.32 -9.64 4.96
C THR A 45 0.83 -8.22 4.83
N TRP A 46 0.58 -7.63 3.67
CA TRP A 46 0.89 -6.25 3.31
C TRP A 46 -0.41 -5.49 3.09
N ALA A 47 -0.39 -4.17 3.24
CA ALA A 47 -1.57 -3.36 2.97
C ALA A 47 -1.22 -2.13 2.14
N VAL A 48 -2.01 -1.88 1.10
CA VAL A 48 -1.97 -0.62 0.35
C VAL A 48 -2.81 0.41 1.09
N HIS A 49 -2.24 1.56 1.42
CA HIS A 49 -2.96 2.66 2.07
C HIS A 49 -2.64 3.98 1.38
N ALA A 50 -3.51 4.97 1.54
CA ALA A 50 -3.20 6.33 1.11
C ALA A 50 -2.05 6.88 1.97
N VAL A 51 -1.15 7.64 1.36
CA VAL A 51 -0.09 8.33 2.09
C VAL A 51 -0.73 9.42 2.96
N VAL A 52 -0.45 9.37 4.25
CA VAL A 52 -0.94 10.36 5.22
C VAL A 52 -0.14 11.66 5.06
N GLY A 53 -0.81 12.79 4.87
CA GLY A 53 -0.18 14.13 4.85
C GLY A 53 0.25 14.69 3.48
N LEU A 54 -0.21 14.09 2.36
CA LEU A 54 -0.06 14.67 1.02
C LEU A 54 -1.38 15.32 0.57
N ASP A 55 -1.41 16.65 0.51
CA ASP A 55 -2.64 17.43 0.25
C ASP A 55 -3.03 17.52 -1.24
N ASP A 56 -2.07 17.41 -2.16
CA ASP A 56 -2.30 17.79 -3.57
C ASP A 56 -2.38 16.63 -4.57
N VAL A 57 -1.90 15.43 -4.23
CA VAL A 57 -1.86 14.27 -5.15
C VAL A 57 -2.18 12.99 -4.41
N ALA A 58 -3.19 12.25 -4.90
CA ALA A 58 -3.48 10.91 -4.41
C ALA A 58 -2.25 10.00 -4.63
N CYS A 59 -1.57 9.67 -3.53
CA CYS A 59 -0.43 8.77 -3.50
C CYS A 59 -0.77 7.60 -2.59
N TYR A 60 -0.50 6.39 -3.06
CA TYR A 60 -0.68 5.15 -2.31
C TYR A 60 0.68 4.54 -2.04
N ALA A 61 0.85 3.96 -0.86
CA ALA A 61 2.04 3.26 -0.44
C ALA A 61 1.67 1.88 0.11
N VAL A 62 2.65 0.99 0.17
CA VAL A 62 2.51 -0.33 0.79
C VAL A 62 3.31 -0.38 2.07
N SER A 63 2.70 -0.95 3.11
CA SER A 63 3.35 -1.21 4.39
C SER A 63 3.03 -2.61 4.90
N ASP A 64 3.96 -3.17 5.68
CA ASP A 64 3.77 -4.42 6.41
C ASP A 64 2.69 -4.22 7.48
N VAL A 65 1.68 -5.09 7.50
CA VAL A 65 0.55 -4.97 8.44
C VAL A 65 0.95 -5.25 9.89
N LEU A 66 1.94 -6.13 10.09
CA LEU A 66 2.38 -6.53 11.44
C LEU A 66 3.40 -5.55 12.02
N LEU A 67 4.35 -5.10 11.20
CA LEU A 67 5.47 -4.26 11.66
C LEU A 67 5.25 -2.77 11.39
N GLY A 68 4.23 -2.41 10.63
CA GLY A 68 3.98 -1.03 10.22
C GLY A 68 5.07 -0.45 9.31
N MET A 69 5.99 -1.28 8.81
CA MET A 69 7.14 -0.84 8.03
C MET A 69 6.77 -0.62 6.58
N HIS A 70 7.13 0.55 6.06
CA HIS A 70 6.92 0.92 4.68
C HIS A 70 7.82 0.12 3.71
N VAL A 71 7.25 -0.31 2.58
CA VAL A 71 7.98 -0.93 1.47
C VAL A 71 8.55 0.18 0.57
N PRO A 72 9.89 0.35 0.47
CA PRO A 72 10.48 1.39 -0.34
C PRO A 72 10.06 1.31 -1.81
N LYS A 73 9.91 2.46 -2.49
CA LYS A 73 9.55 2.54 -3.93
C LYS A 73 8.20 1.92 -4.26
N SER A 74 7.30 1.81 -3.29
CA SER A 74 5.93 1.34 -3.50
C SER A 74 4.96 2.47 -3.81
N GLU A 75 5.41 3.72 -3.77
CA GLU A 75 4.58 4.90 -3.95
C GLU A 75 4.06 5.03 -5.39
N ALA A 76 2.75 5.08 -5.55
CA ALA A 76 2.12 5.24 -6.86
C ALA A 76 0.79 5.97 -6.79
N SER A 77 0.32 6.50 -7.92
CA SER A 77 -0.95 7.22 -8.03
C SER A 77 -2.20 6.33 -8.01
N THR A 78 -2.04 5.00 -8.02
CA THR A 78 -3.14 4.04 -7.94
C THR A 78 -2.80 2.87 -7.04
N ILE A 79 -3.83 2.25 -6.44
CA ILE A 79 -3.70 1.08 -5.57
C ILE A 79 -2.98 -0.07 -6.28
N ASP A 80 -3.41 -0.39 -7.52
CA ASP A 80 -2.88 -1.52 -8.28
C ASP A 80 -1.41 -1.29 -8.68
N ALA A 81 -1.05 -0.06 -9.06
CA ALA A 81 0.34 0.30 -9.36
C ALA A 81 1.23 0.23 -8.12
N SER A 82 0.73 0.70 -6.97
CA SER A 82 1.46 0.67 -5.70
C SER A 82 1.72 -0.76 -5.24
N ARG A 83 0.69 -1.62 -5.31
CA ARG A 83 0.81 -3.07 -5.05
C ARG A 83 1.84 -3.71 -5.97
N THR A 84 1.78 -3.44 -7.27
CA THR A 84 2.69 -4.03 -8.26
C THR A 84 4.14 -3.61 -8.01
N ALA A 85 4.37 -2.32 -7.74
CA ALA A 85 5.70 -1.79 -7.43
C ALA A 85 6.27 -2.37 -6.13
N ALA A 86 5.42 -2.56 -5.12
CA ALA A 86 5.81 -3.22 -3.87
C ALA A 86 6.21 -4.67 -4.10
N ILE A 87 5.40 -5.45 -4.83
CA ILE A 87 5.71 -6.85 -5.16
C ILE A 87 7.06 -6.96 -5.89
N ALA A 88 7.28 -6.12 -6.92
CA ALA A 88 8.54 -6.09 -7.64
C ALA A 88 9.74 -5.75 -6.73
N THR A 89 9.55 -4.84 -5.77
CA THR A 89 10.59 -4.51 -4.80
C THR A 89 10.86 -5.68 -3.85
N LEU A 90 9.81 -6.31 -3.32
CA LEU A 90 9.91 -7.44 -2.39
C LEU A 90 10.50 -8.70 -3.05
N ASP A 91 10.25 -8.91 -4.33
CA ASP A 91 10.84 -10.00 -5.13
C ASP A 91 12.32 -9.77 -5.44
N GLY A 92 12.75 -8.50 -5.46
CA GLY A 92 14.16 -8.13 -5.62
C GLY A 92 15.01 -8.33 -4.37
N ILE A 93 14.41 -8.59 -3.20
CA ILE A 93 15.12 -8.79 -1.94
C ILE A 93 15.64 -10.23 -1.86
N THR A 94 16.96 -10.38 -1.65
CA THR A 94 17.59 -11.68 -1.44
C THR A 94 17.07 -12.35 -0.16
N ASP A 95 17.03 -13.68 -0.12
CA ASP A 95 16.51 -14.42 1.04
C ASP A 95 17.28 -14.10 2.34
N GLU A 96 18.58 -13.82 2.24
CA GLU A 96 19.41 -13.38 3.37
C GLU A 96 18.95 -12.02 3.94
N SER A 97 18.72 -11.06 3.05
CA SER A 97 18.23 -9.72 3.42
C SER A 97 16.80 -9.79 3.94
N TRP A 98 16.00 -10.68 3.36
CA TRP A 98 14.63 -10.94 3.79
C TRP A 98 14.59 -11.49 5.21
N ALA A 99 15.37 -12.55 5.50
CA ALA A 99 15.46 -13.14 6.83
C ALA A 99 15.97 -12.15 7.87
N LYS A 100 16.89 -11.25 7.49
CA LYS A 100 17.41 -10.20 8.38
C LYS A 100 16.37 -9.11 8.67
N ALA A 101 15.62 -8.67 7.66
CA ALA A 101 14.65 -7.58 7.80
C ALA A 101 13.34 -8.00 8.46
N PHE A 102 12.93 -9.25 8.24
CA PHE A 102 11.59 -9.72 8.61
C PHE A 102 11.60 -10.93 9.56
N GLY A 103 12.77 -11.46 9.92
CA GLY A 103 12.89 -12.71 10.66
C GLY A 103 12.46 -13.93 9.82
N SER A 104 12.74 -15.14 10.32
CA SER A 104 12.04 -16.33 9.82
C SER A 104 10.54 -16.17 10.12
N ALA A 105 9.69 -16.51 9.15
CA ALA A 105 8.23 -16.39 9.27
C ALA A 105 7.77 -16.96 10.61
N GLN A 106 7.50 -16.10 11.59
CA GLN A 106 6.85 -16.52 12.82
C GLN A 106 5.38 -16.68 12.47
N THR A 107 4.97 -17.95 12.44
CA THR A 107 3.60 -18.41 12.51
C THR A 107 2.87 -17.58 13.57
N ALA A 108 2.00 -16.67 13.15
CA ALA A 108 1.07 -16.03 14.07
C ALA A 108 0.09 -17.13 14.50
N THR A 109 0.36 -17.76 15.65
CA THR A 109 -0.62 -18.54 16.38
C THR A 109 -1.75 -17.60 16.73
N ALA A 110 -2.92 -17.84 16.14
CA ALA A 110 -4.17 -17.21 16.55
C ALA A 110 -4.51 -17.69 17.98
N GLU A 111 -4.86 -16.75 18.85
CA GLU A 111 -5.63 -17.00 20.08
C GLU A 111 -7.10 -16.67 19.82
#